data_AF-A0A7W2FB47-F1
#
_entry.id   AF-A0A7W2FB47-F1
#
_cell.length_a   1.000
_cell.length_b   1.000
_cell.length_c   1.000
_cell.angle_alpha   90.00
_cell.angle_beta   90.00
_cell.angle_gamma   90.00
#
_symmetry.space_group_name_H-M   'P 1'
#
loop_
_entity.id
_entity.type
_entity.pdbx_description
1 polymer ?
#
loop_
_entity_poly.entity_id
_entity_poly.type
_entity_poly.pdbx_seq_one_letter_code
_entity_poly.pdbx_strand_id
1 'polypeptide(L)'
;MRDYALNQSNAVSTGFNINGIAAGDNNHVYLASGNHLYDYLTNGTQVTNMTFPDQGINYTDVAYGNNWVVASYAGSQHGVTLRNLALNQTSYFGVGFDIDRLTLGNHNDVYLTSGNSIYDYSLTGALITQMTFPDNGIHYTGIDVMAPVPEPDTAAMLLAGLGLVGWIARRRKA
;
A
#
# COMPACT_ATOMS: atom_id res chain seq x y z
N MET A 1 -2.22 13.39 13.67
CA MET A 1 -3.32 12.41 13.73
C MET A 1 -4.59 13.09 14.16
N ARG A 2 -5.72 12.71 13.56
CA ARG A 2 -7.04 13.23 13.88
C ARG A 2 -8.00 12.06 14.16
N ASP A 3 -9.02 12.30 14.97
CA ASP A 3 -10.13 11.37 15.14
C ASP A 3 -11.11 11.45 13.95
N TYR A 4 -12.19 10.66 13.98
CA TYR A 4 -13.23 10.69 12.95
C TYR A 4 -14.03 12.00 12.90
N ALA A 5 -14.03 12.77 13.98
CA ALA A 5 -14.60 14.12 14.03
C ALA A 5 -13.57 15.20 13.60
N LEU A 6 -12.40 14.77 13.11
CA LEU A 6 -11.28 15.60 12.69
C LEU A 6 -10.63 16.41 13.82
N ASN A 7 -10.83 16.07 15.09
CA ASN A 7 -10.10 16.69 16.20
C ASN A 7 -8.67 16.18 16.25
N GLN A 8 -7.71 17.08 16.49
CA GLN A 8 -6.31 16.69 16.61
C GLN A 8 -6.06 15.93 17.91
N SER A 9 -5.66 14.67 17.78
CA SER A 9 -5.30 13.83 18.93
C SER A 9 -3.80 13.85 19.21
N ASN A 10 -2.98 13.97 18.17
CA ASN A 10 -1.52 13.98 18.30
C ASN A 10 -0.86 14.63 17.06
N ALA A 11 0.38 15.08 17.20
CA ALA A 11 1.25 15.47 16.09
C ALA A 11 2.70 15.08 16.37
N VAL A 12 3.37 14.59 15.34
CA VAL A 12 4.78 14.18 15.38
C VAL A 12 5.51 14.97 14.29
N SER A 13 6.64 15.57 14.65
CA SER A 13 7.53 16.23 13.69
C SER A 13 8.67 15.29 13.32
N THR A 14 8.89 15.07 12.03
CA THR A 14 9.98 14.24 11.51
C THR A 14 11.29 15.00 11.34
N GLY A 15 11.24 16.32 11.16
CA GLY A 15 12.42 17.16 10.88
C GLY A 15 12.97 17.02 9.45
N PHE A 16 12.26 16.34 8.56
CA PHE A 16 12.60 16.16 7.14
C PHE A 16 11.35 16.15 6.26
N ASN A 17 11.53 16.40 4.96
CA ASN A 17 10.43 16.37 3.98
C ASN A 17 9.99 14.94 3.69
N ILE A 18 8.69 14.67 3.73
CA ILE A 18 8.15 13.34 3.47
C ILE A 18 7.71 13.28 2.00
N ASN A 19 8.21 12.29 1.26
CA ASN A 19 7.83 12.04 -0.13
C ASN A 19 6.55 11.17 -0.20
N GLY A 20 6.47 10.13 0.65
CA GLY A 20 5.31 9.24 0.77
C GLY A 20 5.05 8.79 2.20
N ILE A 21 3.81 8.43 2.50
CA ILE A 21 3.35 7.99 3.83
C ILE A 21 2.32 6.88 3.68
N ALA A 22 2.50 5.79 4.44
CA ALA A 22 1.55 4.69 4.54
C ALA A 22 1.25 4.36 6.00
N ALA A 23 -0.03 4.16 6.32
CA ALA A 23 -0.45 3.62 7.60
C ALA A 23 -0.26 2.10 7.60
N GLY A 24 0.46 1.60 8.60
CA GLY A 24 0.62 0.18 8.86
C GLY A 24 -0.32 -0.34 9.94
N ASP A 25 -0.30 -1.66 10.14
CA ASP A 25 -0.98 -2.28 11.28
C ASP A 25 -0.25 -1.96 12.60
N ASN A 26 -0.91 -2.23 13.73
CA ASN A 26 -0.30 -2.14 15.07
C ASN A 26 0.36 -0.79 15.38
N ASN A 27 -0.25 0.31 14.95
CA ASN A 27 0.26 1.68 15.12
C ASN A 27 1.55 1.98 14.34
N HIS A 28 1.92 1.20 13.33
CA HIS A 28 3.05 1.53 12.47
C HIS A 28 2.67 2.59 11.42
N VAL A 29 3.65 3.37 11.01
CA VAL A 29 3.58 4.39 9.96
C VAL A 29 4.89 4.32 9.18
N TYR A 30 4.79 3.98 7.90
CA TYR A 30 5.94 3.90 7.01
C TYR A 30 6.09 5.20 6.23
N LEU A 31 7.30 5.72 6.15
CA LEU A 31 7.60 6.98 5.45
C LEU A 31 8.70 6.77 4.41
N ALA A 32 8.49 7.34 3.23
CA ALA A 32 9.52 7.54 2.22
C ALA A 32 10.04 8.98 2.29
N SER A 33 11.36 9.15 2.31
CA SER A 33 11.99 10.47 2.28
C SER A 33 13.44 10.38 1.81
N GLY A 34 13.77 11.10 0.74
CA GLY A 34 15.13 11.09 0.21
C GLY A 34 15.58 9.65 -0.08
N ASN A 35 16.80 9.31 0.33
CA ASN A 35 17.33 7.96 0.21
C ASN A 35 16.96 7.01 1.37
N HIS A 36 15.91 7.33 2.12
CA HIS A 36 15.52 6.61 3.33
C HIS A 36 14.09 6.08 3.28
N LEU A 37 13.89 4.91 3.90
CA LEU A 37 12.59 4.46 4.38
C LEU A 37 12.62 4.40 5.90
N TYR A 38 11.55 4.88 6.50
CA TYR A 38 11.38 4.86 7.95
C TYR A 38 10.16 4.04 8.33
N ASP A 39 10.23 3.42 9.50
CA ASP A 39 9.10 2.89 10.24
C ASP A 39 9.03 3.62 11.58
N TYR A 40 7.89 4.25 11.82
CA TYR A 40 7.57 4.94 13.07
C TYR A 40 6.33 4.31 13.71
N LEU A 41 6.25 4.36 15.03
CA LEU A 41 4.97 4.23 15.70
C LEU A 41 4.19 5.54 15.59
N THR A 42 2.86 5.47 15.66
CA THR A 42 1.96 6.64 15.66
C THR A 42 2.23 7.63 16.80
N ASN A 43 2.90 7.19 17.87
CA ASN A 43 3.36 8.06 18.96
C ASN A 43 4.65 8.84 18.63
N GLY A 44 5.26 8.60 17.46
CA GLY A 44 6.48 9.24 16.99
C GLY A 44 7.79 8.51 17.29
N THR A 45 7.73 7.33 17.92
CA THR A 45 8.93 6.51 18.16
C THR A 45 9.43 5.92 16.85
N GLN A 46 10.69 6.19 16.47
CA GLN A 46 11.30 5.54 15.31
C GLN A 46 11.63 4.08 15.65
N VAL A 47 11.08 3.15 14.87
CA VAL A 47 11.36 1.71 14.97
C VAL A 47 12.55 1.37 14.08
N THR A 48 12.49 1.79 12.81
CA THR A 48 13.52 1.50 11.81
C THR A 48 13.80 2.74 10.96
N ASN A 49 15.06 2.94 10.60
CA ASN A 49 15.50 3.87 9.56
C ASN A 49 16.50 3.11 8.70
N MET A 50 16.15 2.88 7.44
CA MET A 50 17.03 2.26 6.46
C MET A 50 17.45 3.28 5.41
N THR A 51 18.67 3.12 4.91
CA THR A 51 19.20 3.92 3.80
C THR A 51 19.59 2.99 2.67
N PHE A 52 19.27 3.33 1.42
CA PHE A 52 19.72 2.52 0.30
C PHE A 52 21.22 2.75 0.04
N PRO A 53 22.01 1.71 -0.34
CA PRO A 53 23.46 1.88 -0.53
C PRO A 53 23.83 2.91 -1.61
N ASP A 54 23.10 2.92 -2.73
CA ASP A 54 23.27 3.90 -3.79
C ASP A 54 22.70 5.26 -3.34
N GLN A 55 23.56 6.27 -3.25
CA GLN A 55 23.20 7.62 -2.79
C GLN A 55 22.39 8.41 -3.80
N GLY A 56 22.33 7.97 -5.06
CA GLY A 56 21.51 8.61 -6.08
C GLY A 56 20.05 8.15 -6.06
N ILE A 57 19.68 7.22 -5.19
CA ILE A 57 18.30 6.77 -5.01
C ILE A 57 17.50 7.77 -4.18
N ASN A 58 16.28 8.03 -4.62
CA ASN A 58 15.30 8.82 -3.90
C ASN A 58 13.96 8.08 -3.88
N TYR A 59 13.51 7.64 -2.70
CA TYR A 59 12.21 7.01 -2.52
C TYR A 59 11.10 8.05 -2.73
N THR A 60 10.20 7.81 -3.68
CA THR A 60 9.17 8.78 -4.09
C THR A 60 7.82 8.53 -3.42
N ASP A 61 7.50 7.29 -3.11
CA ASP A 61 6.25 6.92 -2.42
C ASP A 61 6.42 5.61 -1.64
N VAL A 62 5.49 5.31 -0.73
CA VAL A 62 5.44 4.06 0.05
C VAL A 62 4.00 3.63 0.27
N ALA A 63 3.75 2.32 0.18
CA ALA A 63 2.49 1.67 0.51
C ALA A 63 2.69 0.49 1.46
N TYR A 64 1.64 0.16 2.18
CA TYR A 64 1.56 -0.97 3.09
C TYR A 64 0.33 -1.83 2.76
N GLY A 65 0.50 -3.15 2.80
CA GLY A 65 -0.59 -4.10 2.58
C GLY A 65 -0.07 -5.53 2.48
N ASN A 66 -0.91 -6.52 2.76
CA ASN A 66 -0.57 -7.95 2.65
C ASN A 66 0.74 -8.33 3.39
N ASN A 67 1.02 -7.69 4.53
CA ASN A 67 2.27 -7.82 5.31
C ASN A 67 3.56 -7.41 4.57
N TRP A 68 3.44 -6.63 3.50
CA TRP A 68 4.54 -6.04 2.75
C TRP A 68 4.56 -4.52 2.90
N VAL A 69 5.77 -3.98 2.84
CA VAL A 69 6.01 -2.56 2.60
C VAL A 69 6.59 -2.45 1.20
N VAL A 70 5.95 -1.64 0.37
CA VAL A 70 6.39 -1.40 -1.02
C VAL A 70 6.75 0.06 -1.14
N ALA A 71 7.89 0.36 -1.78
CA ALA A 71 8.29 1.73 -2.02
C ALA A 71 8.76 1.91 -3.47
N SER A 72 8.37 3.02 -4.08
CA SER A 72 8.90 3.44 -5.37
C SER A 72 10.14 4.28 -5.16
N TYR A 73 11.04 4.23 -6.12
CA TYR A 73 12.23 5.06 -6.13
C TYR A 73 12.55 5.58 -7.53
N ALA A 74 13.20 6.74 -7.55
CA ALA A 74 13.72 7.42 -8.73
C ALA A 74 15.18 7.86 -8.48
N GLY A 75 15.78 8.56 -9.45
CA GLY A 75 17.13 9.10 -9.38
C GLY A 75 18.10 8.30 -10.23
N SER A 76 19.11 7.67 -9.62
CA SER A 76 20.07 6.81 -10.35
C SER A 76 19.41 5.57 -10.98
N GLN A 77 18.25 5.17 -10.46
CA GLN A 77 17.43 4.08 -10.98
C GLN A 77 15.96 4.44 -10.77
N HIS A 78 15.08 3.80 -11.53
CA HIS A 78 13.63 3.93 -11.40
C HIS A 78 13.04 2.55 -11.16
N GLY A 79 12.20 2.40 -10.13
CA GLY A 79 11.72 1.08 -9.77
C GLY A 79 10.89 1.02 -8.50
N VAL A 80 10.61 -0.22 -8.11
CA VAL A 80 9.85 -0.58 -6.93
C VAL A 80 10.66 -1.58 -6.12
N THR A 81 10.67 -1.42 -4.80
CA THR A 81 11.26 -2.38 -3.85
C THR A 81 10.17 -2.97 -2.98
N LEU A 82 10.23 -4.29 -2.78
CA LEU A 82 9.37 -5.04 -1.89
C LEU A 82 10.14 -5.38 -0.63
N ARG A 83 9.57 -5.04 0.53
CA ARG A 83 10.24 -5.17 1.83
C ARG A 83 9.34 -5.84 2.86
N ASN A 84 9.96 -6.64 3.73
CA ASN A 84 9.26 -7.13 4.91
C ASN A 84 9.01 -6.00 5.93
N LEU A 85 8.28 -6.28 7.00
CA LEU A 85 7.91 -5.28 8.01
C LEU A 85 9.10 -4.67 8.77
N ALA A 86 10.25 -5.36 8.80
CA ALA A 86 11.50 -4.82 9.33
C ALA A 86 12.30 -4.03 8.27
N LEU A 87 11.65 -3.65 7.17
CA LEU A 87 12.21 -2.95 6.02
C LEU A 87 13.38 -3.66 5.34
N ASN A 88 13.52 -4.99 5.47
CA ASN A 88 14.52 -5.74 4.70
C ASN A 88 14.01 -6.00 3.29
N GLN A 89 14.82 -5.67 2.29
CA GLN A 89 14.48 -5.92 0.90
C GLN A 89 14.35 -7.42 0.63
N THR A 90 13.21 -7.80 0.07
CA THR A 90 12.89 -9.18 -0.32
C THR A 90 12.95 -9.34 -1.84
N SER A 91 12.47 -8.35 -2.58
CA SER A 91 12.61 -8.28 -4.04
C SER A 91 12.62 -6.83 -4.51
N TYR A 92 12.94 -6.60 -5.77
CA TYR A 92 12.82 -5.31 -6.43
C TYR A 92 12.65 -5.53 -7.93
N PHE A 93 12.10 -4.54 -8.61
CA PHE A 93 12.07 -4.50 -10.07
C PHE A 93 12.20 -3.06 -10.56
N GLY A 94 12.83 -2.89 -11.71
CA GLY A 94 12.96 -1.60 -12.36
C GLY A 94 11.76 -1.29 -13.25
N VAL A 95 11.41 -0.01 -13.34
CA VAL A 95 10.46 0.51 -14.33
C VAL A 95 11.15 1.63 -15.10
N GLY A 96 10.92 1.76 -16.40
CA GLY A 96 11.66 2.70 -17.26
C GLY A 96 11.21 4.17 -17.17
N PHE A 97 10.50 4.55 -16.11
CA PHE A 97 9.80 5.83 -15.97
C PHE A 97 9.69 6.27 -14.51
N ASP A 98 9.40 7.54 -14.28
CA ASP A 98 9.11 8.07 -12.93
C ASP A 98 7.74 7.62 -12.44
N ILE A 99 7.68 7.16 -11.19
CA ILE A 99 6.45 6.76 -10.50
C ILE A 99 5.96 7.95 -9.66
N ASP A 100 4.73 8.39 -9.92
CA ASP A 100 4.09 9.46 -9.17
C ASP A 100 3.48 8.97 -7.86
N ARG A 101 2.79 7.81 -7.91
CA ARG A 101 2.17 7.13 -6.76
C ARG A 101 2.18 5.63 -6.93
N LEU A 102 2.15 4.92 -5.81
CA LEU A 102 1.96 3.48 -5.79
C LEU A 102 0.94 3.04 -4.74
N THR A 103 0.31 1.91 -4.98
CA THR A 103 -0.45 1.19 -3.96
C THR A 103 -0.34 -0.31 -4.18
N LEU A 104 -0.61 -1.08 -3.13
CA LEU A 104 -0.70 -2.53 -3.20
C LEU A 104 -2.13 -2.94 -3.55
N GLY A 105 -2.28 -3.88 -4.48
CA GLY A 105 -3.56 -4.49 -4.77
C GLY A 105 -3.85 -5.73 -3.93
N ASN A 106 -5.06 -6.25 -4.10
CA ASN A 106 -5.57 -7.40 -3.35
C ASN A 106 -5.03 -8.75 -3.85
N HIS A 107 -4.37 -8.80 -5.01
CA HIS A 107 -3.91 -10.04 -5.65
C HIS A 107 -2.39 -10.20 -5.62
N ASN A 108 -1.71 -9.55 -4.66
CA ASN A 108 -0.24 -9.48 -4.63
C ASN A 108 0.30 -8.87 -5.93
N ASP A 109 -0.21 -7.69 -6.22
CA ASP A 109 0.11 -6.81 -7.32
C ASP A 109 0.41 -5.40 -6.79
N VAL A 110 1.08 -4.60 -7.61
CA VAL A 110 1.43 -3.21 -7.32
C VAL A 110 0.88 -2.36 -8.44
N TYR A 111 0.01 -1.42 -8.07
CA TYR A 111 -0.48 -0.42 -8.99
C TYR A 111 0.39 0.82 -8.91
N LEU A 112 0.83 1.30 -10.06
CA LEU A 112 1.69 2.48 -10.20
C LEU A 112 0.99 3.52 -11.08
N THR A 113 1.15 4.79 -10.76
CA THR A 113 0.78 5.87 -11.67
C THR A 113 2.02 6.58 -12.21
N SER A 114 1.98 6.95 -13.49
CA SER A 114 2.96 7.82 -14.12
C SER A 114 2.24 8.69 -15.15
N GLY A 115 2.16 9.99 -14.90
CA GLY A 115 1.41 10.94 -15.72
C GLY A 115 -0.06 10.55 -15.87
N ASN A 116 -0.50 10.35 -17.11
CA ASN A 116 -1.85 9.94 -17.47
C ASN A 116 -2.02 8.41 -17.54
N SER A 117 -1.09 7.63 -16.99
CA SER A 117 -1.10 6.17 -17.08
C SER A 117 -1.17 5.51 -15.71
N ILE A 118 -1.89 4.39 -15.66
CA ILE A 118 -1.93 3.45 -14.53
C ILE A 118 -1.36 2.13 -15.02
N TYR A 119 -0.46 1.56 -14.25
CA TYR A 119 0.17 0.27 -14.51
C TYR A 119 -0.14 -0.69 -13.37
N ASP A 120 -0.30 -1.96 -13.71
CA ASP A 120 -0.47 -3.06 -12.77
C ASP A 120 0.69 -4.04 -12.98
N TYR A 121 1.52 -4.20 -11.96
CA TYR A 121 2.65 -5.12 -11.96
C TYR A 121 2.46 -6.23 -10.92
N SER A 122 2.90 -7.44 -11.22
CA SER A 122 3.09 -8.45 -10.18
C SER A 122 4.16 -7.99 -9.17
N LEU A 123 4.18 -8.54 -7.94
CA LEU A 123 5.28 -8.27 -6.99
C LEU A 123 6.67 -8.74 -7.47
N THR A 124 6.73 -9.53 -8.56
CA THR A 124 7.97 -9.95 -9.22
C THR A 124 8.38 -9.03 -10.38
N GLY A 125 7.59 -8.00 -10.69
CA GLY A 125 7.89 -7.00 -11.72
C GLY A 125 7.41 -7.33 -13.13
N ALA A 126 6.54 -8.31 -13.30
CA ALA A 126 5.90 -8.56 -14.59
C ALA A 126 4.73 -7.60 -14.77
N LEU A 127 4.70 -6.83 -15.88
CA LEU A 127 3.55 -6.00 -16.22
C LEU A 127 2.36 -6.90 -16.52
N ILE A 128 1.28 -6.77 -15.74
CA ILE A 128 0.03 -7.50 -15.89
C ILE A 128 -0.85 -6.77 -16.91
N THR A 129 -1.08 -5.48 -16.66
CA THR A 129 -1.89 -4.63 -17.54
C THR A 129 -1.53 -3.15 -17.35
N GLN A 130 -1.99 -2.31 -18.27
CA GLN A 130 -1.89 -0.87 -18.16
C GLN A 130 -3.09 -0.19 -18.81
N MET A 131 -3.40 1.02 -18.34
CA MET A 131 -4.26 1.93 -19.07
C MET A 131 -3.56 3.29 -19.19
N THR A 132 -3.75 3.94 -20.33
CA THR A 132 -3.35 5.33 -20.55
C THR A 132 -4.59 6.12 -20.90
N PHE A 133 -4.86 7.19 -20.15
CA PHE A 133 -5.97 8.07 -20.44
C PHE A 133 -5.66 8.87 -21.72
N PRO A 134 -6.58 8.98 -22.71
CA PRO A 134 -6.27 9.60 -24.00
C PRO A 134 -5.84 11.08 -23.94
N ASP A 135 -6.26 11.80 -22.91
CA ASP A 135 -5.86 13.19 -22.68
C ASP A 135 -4.57 13.25 -21.87
N ASN A 136 -3.50 13.73 -22.51
CA ASN A 136 -2.18 13.91 -21.88
C ASN A 136 -2.14 15.05 -20.84
N GLY A 137 -3.17 15.90 -20.79
CA GLY A 137 -3.31 16.93 -19.76
C GLY A 137 -3.78 16.39 -18.40
N ILE A 138 -4.25 15.13 -18.37
CA ILE A 138 -4.62 14.44 -17.12
C ILE A 138 -3.37 13.92 -16.44
N HIS A 139 -3.28 14.13 -15.13
CA HIS A 139 -2.20 13.59 -14.30
C HIS A 139 -2.81 12.90 -13.09
N TYR A 140 -2.55 11.61 -12.94
CA TYR A 140 -2.95 10.89 -11.74
C TYR A 140 -2.09 11.35 -10.56
N THR A 141 -2.73 11.83 -9.51
CA THR A 141 -2.06 12.33 -8.29
C THR A 141 -2.30 11.46 -7.07
N GLY A 142 -2.99 10.33 -7.26
CA GLY A 142 -3.39 9.39 -6.23
C GLY A 142 -3.90 8.10 -6.86
N ILE A 143 -3.66 6.99 -6.18
CA ILE A 143 -4.23 5.69 -6.51
C ILE A 143 -4.45 4.93 -5.21
N ASP A 144 -5.56 4.20 -5.14
CA ASP A 144 -5.85 3.31 -4.04
C ASP A 144 -6.70 2.13 -4.56
N VAL A 145 -6.61 0.98 -3.90
CA VAL A 145 -7.33 -0.23 -4.29
C VAL A 145 -8.24 -0.63 -3.13
N MET A 146 -9.54 -0.67 -3.39
CA MET A 146 -10.53 -1.10 -2.41
C MET A 146 -10.73 -2.61 -2.47
N ALA A 147 -10.95 -3.23 -1.31
CA ALA A 147 -11.40 -4.61 -1.25
C ALA A 147 -12.80 -4.73 -1.91
N PRO A 148 -13.06 -5.80 -2.69
CA PRO A 148 -14.39 -6.06 -3.23
C PRO A 148 -15.43 -6.08 -2.13
N VAL A 149 -16.54 -5.35 -2.31
CA VAL A 149 -17.68 -5.41 -1.40
C VAL A 149 -18.37 -6.77 -1.61
N PRO A 150 -18.56 -7.60 -0.56
CA PRO A 150 -19.26 -8.87 -0.70
C PRO A 150 -20.66 -8.65 -1.27
N GLU A 151 -21.00 -9.41 -2.31
CA GLU A 151 -22.31 -9.29 -2.92
C GLU A 151 -23.43 -9.62 -1.90
N PRO A 152 -24.58 -8.91 -1.93
CA PRO A 152 -25.69 -9.15 -1.00
C PRO A 152 -26.12 -10.62 -0.94
N ASP A 153 -26.05 -11.30 -2.08
CA ASP A 153 -26.46 -12.69 -2.23
C ASP A 153 -25.50 -13.65 -1.51
N THR A 154 -24.21 -13.33 -1.46
CA THR A 154 -23.23 -14.13 -0.69
C THR A 154 -23.54 -14.06 0.81
N ALA A 155 -23.91 -12.88 1.32
CA ALA A 155 -24.32 -12.71 2.71
C ALA A 155 -25.65 -13.44 3.00
N ALA A 156 -26.60 -13.37 2.07
CA ALA A 156 -27.88 -14.08 2.19
C ALA A 156 -27.68 -15.60 2.21
N MET A 157 -26.80 -16.14 1.37
CA MET A 157 -26.46 -17.57 1.33
C MET A 157 -25.76 -18.04 2.60
N LEU A 158 -24.87 -17.23 3.17
CA LEU A 158 -24.23 -17.53 4.44
C LEU A 158 -25.26 -17.59 5.58
N LEU A 159 -26.19 -16.62 5.64
CA LEU A 159 -27.27 -16.61 6.61
C LEU A 159 -28.25 -17.77 6.42
N ALA A 160 -28.59 -18.11 5.18
CA ALA A 160 -29.42 -19.27 4.86
C ALA A 160 -28.74 -20.57 5.29
N GLY A 161 -27.43 -20.70 5.04
CA GLY A 161 -26.61 -21.83 5.49
C GLY A 161 -26.58 -21.95 7.02
N LEU A 162 -26.35 -20.85 7.73
CA LEU A 162 -26.40 -20.80 9.20
C LEU A 162 -27.78 -21.16 9.75
N GLY A 163 -28.85 -20.66 9.12
CA GLY A 163 -30.23 -20.98 9.46
C GLY A 163 -30.52 -22.47 9.33
N LEU A 164 -30.08 -23.09 8.23
CA LEU A 164 -30.24 -24.53 8.00
C LEU A 164 -29.45 -25.36 9.02
N VAL A 165 -28.20 -25.01 9.30
CA VAL A 165 -27.36 -25.70 10.30
C VAL A 165 -27.97 -25.59 11.69
N GLY A 166 -28.44 -24.41 12.09
CA GLY A 166 -29.13 -24.20 13.37
C GLY A 166 -30.40 -25.04 13.49
N TRP A 167 -31.16 -25.19 12.40
CA TRP A 167 -32.35 -26.02 12.35
C TRP A 167 -32.05 -27.52 12.47
N ILE A 168 -31.02 -28.02 11.78
CA ILE A 168 -30.58 -29.41 11.88
C ILE A 168 -30.06 -29.72 13.29
N ALA A 169 -29.26 -28.83 13.88
CA ALA A 169 -28.75 -28.99 15.24
C ALA A 169 -29.87 -29.03 16.28
N ARG A 170 -30.94 -28.22 16.11
CA ARG A 170 -32.13 -28.27 16.97
C ARG A 170 -32.83 -29.62 16.91
N ARG A 171 -32.93 -30.23 15.72
CA ARG A 171 -33.57 -31.55 15.54
C ARG A 171 -32.83 -32.71 16.18
N ARG A 172 -31.52 -32.60 16.43
CA ARG A 172 -30.71 -33.66 17.07
C ARG A 172 -30.75 -33.66 18.59
N LYS A 173 -31.28 -32.59 19.20
CA LYS A 173 -31.47 -32.47 20.66
C LYS A 173 -32.88 -32.83 21.13
N ALA A 174 -33.81 -33.07 20.20
CA ALA A 174 -35.14 -33.57 20.47
C ALA A 174 -35.19 -35.10 20.34
#